data_AF-A0AAJ7WX84-F1
#
_entry.id   AF-A0AAJ7WX84-F1
#
_cell.length_a   1.000
_cell.length_b   1.000
_cell.length_c   1.000
_cell.angle_alpha   90.00
_cell.angle_beta   90.00
_cell.angle_gamma   90.00
#
_symmetry.space_group_name_H-M   'P 1'
#
loop_
_entity.id
_entity.type
_entity.pdbx_description
1 polymer ?
#
loop_
_entity_poly.entity_id
_entity_poly.type
_entity_poly.pdbx_seq_one_letter_code
_entity_poly.pdbx_strand_id
1 'polypeptide(L)'
;MAASSADMEQSLLSFEKLDRSSPELWPEQIPGVAEFAASFKSPIASSPPKWMADLEKDDLDMLQEFGSLTMANLMEKVRGLQNLAYQLGLDESAREMTRGKFLNILERPKK
;
A
#
# COMPACT_ATOMS: atom_id res chain seq x y z
N MET A 1 -8.36 -45.21 -8.32
CA MET A 1 -7.12 -44.68 -7.73
C MET A 1 -7.48 -43.35 -7.08
N ALA A 2 -7.45 -43.27 -5.75
CA ALA A 2 -7.76 -42.03 -5.04
C ALA A 2 -6.53 -41.12 -5.11
N ALA A 3 -6.69 -39.89 -5.61
CA ALA A 3 -5.64 -38.89 -5.55
C ALA A 3 -5.29 -38.64 -4.08
N SER A 4 -4.00 -38.69 -3.75
CA SER A 4 -3.52 -38.48 -2.39
C SER A 4 -3.76 -37.02 -1.97
N SER A 5 -4.02 -36.75 -0.69
CA SER A 5 -4.21 -35.37 -0.18
C SER A 5 -3.06 -34.43 -0.58
N ALA A 6 -1.84 -34.98 -0.67
CA ALA A 6 -0.64 -34.27 -1.09
C ALA A 6 -0.67 -33.82 -2.57
N ASP A 7 -1.37 -34.52 -3.47
CA ASP A 7 -1.54 -34.08 -4.87
C ASP A 7 -2.50 -32.89 -4.97
N MET A 8 -3.54 -32.88 -4.14
CA MET A 8 -4.49 -31.76 -4.11
C MET A 8 -3.83 -30.51 -3.53
N GLU A 9 -3.04 -30.64 -2.46
CA GLU A 9 -2.27 -29.54 -1.88
C GLU A 9 -1.24 -28.97 -2.87
N GLN A 10 -0.58 -29.82 -3.67
CA GLN A 10 0.33 -29.35 -4.72
C GLN A 10 -0.39 -28.58 -5.82
N SER A 11 -1.62 -28.98 -6.18
CA SER A 11 -2.43 -28.24 -7.17
C SER A 11 -2.93 -26.87 -6.65
N LEU A 12 -2.92 -26.64 -5.34
CA LEU A 12 -3.30 -25.37 -4.72
C LEU A 12 -2.12 -24.38 -4.57
N LEU A 13 -0.88 -24.83 -4.83
CA LEU A 13 0.29 -23.96 -4.82
C LEU A 13 0.35 -23.14 -6.12
N SER A 14 0.09 -21.83 -6.03
CA SER A 14 0.32 -20.91 -7.13
C SER A 14 1.79 -20.49 -7.18
N PHE A 15 2.53 -20.91 -8.22
CA PHE A 15 3.92 -20.47 -8.48
C PHE A 15 4.01 -19.12 -9.21
N GLU A 16 2.95 -18.31 -9.16
CA GLU A 16 2.90 -17.00 -9.81
C GLU A 16 3.84 -16.03 -9.06
N LYS A 17 4.93 -15.61 -9.71
CA LYS A 17 5.73 -14.48 -9.25
C LYS A 17 4.96 -13.22 -9.56
N LEU A 18 4.28 -12.70 -8.55
CA LEU A 18 3.49 -11.49 -8.68
C LEU A 18 4.36 -10.28 -9.04
N ASP A 19 5.64 -10.22 -8.64
CA ASP A 19 6.53 -9.03 -8.79
C ASP A 19 5.78 -7.71 -8.50
N ARG A 20 4.77 -7.77 -7.61
CA ARG A 20 3.91 -6.64 -7.19
C ARG A 20 4.41 -6.04 -5.89
N SER A 21 5.71 -6.15 -5.62
CA SER A 21 6.33 -5.30 -4.62
C SER A 21 5.97 -3.88 -5.00
N SER A 22 5.24 -3.17 -4.13
CA SER A 22 5.10 -1.72 -4.29
C SER A 22 6.50 -1.17 -4.55
N PRO A 23 6.67 -0.25 -5.53
CA PRO A 23 7.97 0.35 -5.80
C PRO A 23 8.62 0.79 -4.48
N GLU A 24 9.94 0.59 -4.37
CA GLU A 24 10.67 0.98 -3.16
C GLU A 24 10.34 2.43 -2.83
N LEU A 25 10.02 2.69 -1.56
CA LEU A 25 9.61 4.01 -1.12
C LEU A 25 10.83 4.95 -1.23
N TRP A 26 10.89 5.65 -2.37
CA TRP A 26 11.86 6.69 -2.72
C TRP A 26 13.27 6.10 -2.92
N PRO A 27 13.52 5.45 -4.08
CA PRO A 27 14.75 4.70 -4.33
C PRO A 27 16.00 5.58 -4.41
N GLU A 28 15.85 6.91 -4.58
CA GLU A 28 16.95 7.86 -4.45
C GLU A 28 17.07 8.40 -3.02
N GLN A 29 18.30 8.45 -2.49
CA GLN A 29 18.57 9.18 -1.24
C GLN A 29 18.32 10.68 -1.44
N ILE A 30 17.14 11.14 -1.04
CA ILE A 30 16.82 12.56 -0.94
C ILE A 30 17.41 13.08 0.38
N PRO A 31 18.29 14.10 0.35
CA PRO A 31 18.85 14.68 1.56
C PRO A 31 17.77 15.16 2.53
N GLY A 32 17.90 14.83 3.81
CA GLY A 32 16.92 15.17 4.84
C GLY A 32 15.72 14.22 4.94
N VAL A 33 15.49 13.31 3.99
CA VAL A 33 14.34 12.37 4.04
C VAL A 33 14.48 11.31 5.11
N ALA A 34 15.61 10.61 5.16
CA ALA A 34 15.82 9.57 6.17
C ALA A 34 15.72 10.16 7.59
N GLU A 35 16.18 11.39 7.73
CA GLU A 35 16.19 12.15 8.98
C GLU A 35 14.80 12.71 9.28
N PHE A 36 14.01 13.12 8.28
CA PHE A 36 12.61 13.51 8.41
C PHE A 36 11.74 12.32 8.80
N ALA A 37 11.90 11.16 8.16
CA ALA A 37 11.22 9.91 8.49
C ALA A 37 11.58 9.42 9.91
N ALA A 38 12.85 9.54 10.31
CA ALA A 38 13.30 9.20 11.67
C ALA A 38 12.90 10.27 12.73
N SER A 39 12.83 11.55 12.33
CA SER A 39 12.33 12.65 13.17
C SER A 39 10.80 12.68 13.24
N PHE A 40 10.13 11.93 12.35
CA PHE A 40 8.75 11.49 12.48
C PHE A 40 8.65 10.49 13.64
N LYS A 41 9.04 10.91 14.85
CA LYS A 41 8.36 10.47 16.06
C LYS A 41 6.95 11.00 15.93
N SER A 42 6.09 10.21 15.29
CA SER A 42 4.69 10.47 15.03
C SER A 42 4.08 11.51 15.99
N PRO A 43 3.74 12.73 15.52
CA PRO A 43 2.75 13.55 16.21
C PRO A 43 1.34 12.94 16.08
N ILE A 44 1.18 11.86 15.30
CA ILE A 44 -0.06 11.08 15.21
C ILE A 44 -0.17 10.28 16.52
N ALA A 45 -0.76 10.98 17.48
CA ALA A 45 -1.69 10.55 18.50
C ALA A 45 -1.32 9.31 19.32
N SER A 46 -1.43 9.46 20.64
CA SER A 46 -1.64 8.35 21.60
C SER A 46 -2.90 7.51 21.32
N SER A 47 -3.57 7.70 20.18
CA SER A 47 -4.74 6.94 19.76
C SER A 47 -4.34 5.90 18.72
N PRO A 48 -4.99 4.72 18.71
CA PRO A 48 -4.84 3.75 17.65
C PRO A 48 -5.02 4.41 16.27
N PRO A 49 -4.32 3.94 15.22
CA PRO A 49 -4.57 4.31 13.85
C PRO A 49 -6.06 4.15 13.51
N LYS A 50 -6.58 4.96 12.59
CA LYS A 50 -8.00 4.92 12.20
C LYS A 50 -8.49 3.54 11.73
N TRP A 51 -7.62 2.71 11.15
CA TRP A 51 -7.97 1.33 10.77
C TRP A 51 -8.07 0.35 11.96
N MET A 52 -7.56 0.74 13.14
CA MET A 52 -7.78 0.06 14.42
C MET A 52 -8.96 0.65 15.20
N ALA A 53 -9.57 1.73 14.71
CA ALA A 53 -10.79 2.27 15.31
C ALA A 53 -11.97 1.35 14.97
N ASP A 54 -13.08 1.52 15.71
CA ASP A 54 -14.32 0.81 15.41
C ASP A 54 -14.78 1.15 13.98
N LEU A 55 -15.31 0.14 13.29
CA LEU A 55 -15.82 0.30 11.92
C LEU A 55 -16.95 1.33 11.89
N GLU A 56 -16.77 2.35 11.07
CA GLU A 56 -17.78 3.36 10.84
C GLU A 56 -18.90 2.80 9.95
N LYS A 57 -20.03 3.50 9.91
CA LYS A 57 -21.15 3.09 9.06
C LYS A 57 -20.74 2.97 7.58
N ASP A 58 -19.91 3.89 7.12
CA ASP A 58 -19.42 3.90 5.73
C ASP A 58 -18.51 2.69 5.44
N ASP A 59 -17.72 2.23 6.41
CA ASP A 59 -16.88 1.04 6.27
C ASP A 59 -17.73 -0.23 6.13
N LEU A 60 -18.80 -0.32 6.94
CA LEU A 60 -19.75 -1.43 6.88
C LEU A 60 -20.51 -1.45 5.56
N ASP A 61 -20.94 -0.28 5.08
CA ASP A 61 -21.63 -0.15 3.79
C ASP A 61 -20.70 -0.55 2.63
N MET A 62 -19.41 -0.17 2.69
CA MET A 62 -18.39 -0.58 1.71
C MET A 62 -18.13 -2.10 1.72
N LEU A 63 -18.04 -2.70 2.91
CA LEU A 63 -17.86 -4.14 3.06
C LEU A 63 -19.06 -4.91 2.49
N GLN A 64 -20.27 -4.41 2.72
CA GLN A 64 -21.49 -4.97 2.15
C GLN A 64 -21.52 -4.84 0.62
N GLU A 65 -21.08 -3.69 0.07
CA GLU A 65 -20.94 -3.52 -1.38
C GLU A 65 -20.03 -4.60 -1.96
N PHE A 66 -18.84 -4.81 -1.39
CA PHE A 66 -17.92 -5.85 -1.86
C PHE A 66 -18.47 -7.27 -1.69
N GLY A 67 -19.18 -7.55 -0.59
CA GLY A 67 -19.81 -8.85 -0.35
C GLY A 67 -20.96 -9.17 -1.32
N SER A 68 -21.58 -8.14 -1.92
CA SER A 68 -22.63 -8.30 -2.92
C SER A 68 -22.12 -8.58 -4.35
N LEU A 69 -20.81 -8.40 -4.58
CA LEU A 69 -20.21 -8.59 -5.90
C LEU A 69 -20.02 -10.08 -6.21
N THR A 70 -20.08 -10.41 -7.51
CA THR A 70 -19.61 -11.71 -7.99
C THR A 70 -18.09 -11.80 -7.83
N MET A 71 -17.54 -13.01 -7.74
CA MET A 71 -16.09 -13.24 -7.64
C MET A 71 -15.32 -12.56 -8.79
N ALA A 72 -15.87 -12.57 -10.01
CA ALA A 72 -15.27 -11.91 -11.16
C ALA A 72 -15.15 -10.39 -10.97
N ASN A 73 -16.25 -9.74 -10.55
CA ASN A 73 -16.27 -8.29 -10.32
C ASN A 73 -15.41 -7.88 -9.13
N LEU A 74 -15.35 -8.71 -8.09
CA LEU A 74 -14.46 -8.49 -6.94
C LEU A 74 -12.99 -8.51 -7.38
N MET A 75 -12.58 -9.50 -8.18
CA MET A 75 -11.23 -9.59 -8.71
C MET A 75 -10.87 -8.41 -9.63
N GLU A 76 -11.84 -7.90 -10.40
CA GLU A 76 -11.66 -6.69 -11.21
C GLU A 76 -11.45 -5.44 -10.34
N LYS A 77 -12.26 -5.27 -9.29
CA LYS A 77 -12.09 -4.19 -8.30
C LYS A 77 -10.72 -4.27 -7.60
N VAL A 78 -10.27 -5.46 -7.20
CA VAL A 78 -8.94 -5.67 -6.60
C VAL A 78 -7.83 -5.25 -7.58
N ARG A 79 -7.94 -5.63 -8.85
CA ARG A 79 -6.99 -5.18 -9.89
C ARG A 79 -7.01 -3.66 -10.06
N GLY A 80 -8.20 -3.05 -10.05
CA GLY A 80 -8.36 -1.60 -10.10
C GLY A 80 -7.68 -0.88 -8.94
N LEU A 81 -7.86 -1.37 -7.71
CA LEU A 81 -7.19 -0.82 -6.53
C LEU A 81 -5.67 -0.95 -6.60
N GLN A 82 -5.15 -2.08 -7.10
CA GLN A 82 -3.71 -2.25 -7.29
C GLN A 82 -3.15 -1.29 -8.34
N ASN A 83 -3.86 -1.06 -9.44
CA ASN A 83 -3.47 -0.07 -10.45
C ASN A 83 -3.49 1.35 -9.87
N LEU A 84 -4.52 1.69 -9.08
CA LEU A 84 -4.61 2.98 -8.41
C LEU A 84 -3.45 3.18 -7.43
N ALA A 85 -3.16 2.18 -6.59
CA ALA A 85 -2.04 2.23 -5.65
C ALA A 85 -0.70 2.44 -6.37
N TYR A 86 -0.51 1.80 -7.52
CA TYR A 86 0.68 2.03 -8.36
C TYR A 86 0.75 3.45 -8.90
N GLN A 87 -0.35 3.98 -9.46
CA GLN A 87 -0.40 5.36 -9.96
C GLN A 87 -0.14 6.40 -8.86
N LEU A 88 -0.76 6.21 -7.69
CA LEU A 88 -0.51 7.06 -6.52
C LEU A 88 0.95 6.97 -6.10
N GLY A 89 1.55 5.78 -6.08
CA GLY A 89 2.97 5.60 -5.81
C GLY A 89 3.87 6.38 -6.76
N LEU A 90 3.55 6.42 -8.06
CA LEU A 90 4.28 7.22 -9.04
C LEU A 90 4.09 8.73 -8.80
N ASP A 91 2.87 9.18 -8.54
CA ASP A 91 2.59 10.60 -8.30
C ASP A 91 3.23 11.10 -7.00
N GLU A 92 3.18 10.32 -5.93
CA GLU A 92 3.85 10.66 -4.68
C GLU A 92 5.38 10.66 -4.86
N SER A 93 5.97 9.55 -5.30
CA SER A 93 7.42 9.38 -5.31
C SER A 93 8.11 10.13 -6.44
N ALA A 94 7.61 10.05 -7.67
CA ALA A 94 8.31 10.59 -8.83
C ALA A 94 8.03 12.08 -9.00
N ARG A 95 6.83 12.54 -8.65
CA ARG A 95 6.43 13.95 -8.84
C ARG A 95 6.60 14.76 -7.57
N GLU A 96 5.85 14.45 -6.51
CA GLU A 96 5.80 15.33 -5.34
C GLU A 96 7.09 15.27 -4.53
N MET A 97 7.68 14.09 -4.34
CA MET A 97 8.93 13.97 -3.60
C MET A 97 10.13 14.54 -4.35
N THR A 98 10.20 14.32 -5.67
CA THR A 98 11.22 14.97 -6.52
C THR A 98 11.09 16.48 -6.50
N ARG A 99 9.87 17.03 -6.54
CA ARG A 99 9.65 18.48 -6.41
C ARG A 99 10.08 18.99 -5.04
N GLY A 100 9.74 18.27 -3.98
CA GLY A 100 10.18 18.58 -2.62
C GLY A 100 11.71 18.62 -2.48
N LYS A 101 12.42 17.67 -3.12
CA LYS A 101 13.89 17.64 -3.22
C LYS A 101 14.43 18.93 -3.83
N PHE A 102 13.92 19.36 -4.98
CA PHE A 102 14.41 20.58 -5.65
C PHE A 102 14.07 21.88 -4.91
N LEU A 103 13.02 21.87 -4.10
CA LEU A 103 12.62 23.00 -3.27
C LEU A 103 13.31 23.01 -1.90
N ASN A 104 14.15 22.00 -1.60
CA ASN A 104 14.87 21.85 -0.33
C ASN A 104 13.97 21.93 0.91
N ILE A 105 12.70 21.52 0.80
CA ILE A 105 11.71 21.66 1.89
C ILE A 105 12.03 20.74 3.08
N LEU A 106 12.82 19.69 2.84
CA LEU A 106 13.29 18.74 3.85
C LEU A 106 14.76 19.00 4.24
N GLU A 107 15.42 19.99 3.63
CA GLU A 107 16.79 20.37 4.01
C GLU A 107 16.74 21.11 5.36
N ARG A 108 17.63 20.71 6.28
CA ARG A 108 17.68 21.37 7.58
C ARG A 108 18.30 22.77 7.45
N PRO A 109 17.86 23.75 8.24
CA PRO A 109 18.51 25.05 8.27
C PRO A 109 19.97 24.88 8.69
N LYS A 110 20.88 25.38 7.84
CA LYS A 110 22.31 25.43 8.14
C LYS A 110 22.50 26.47 9.25
N LYS A 111 22.89 25.99 10.44
CA LYS A 111 23.33 26.87 11.54
C LYS A 111 24.61 27.60 11.18
#